data_AF-A0ABD0QC53-F1
#
_entry.id   AF-A0ABD0QC53-F1
#
_cell.length_a   1.000
_cell.length_b   1.000
_cell.length_c   1.000
_cell.angle_alpha   90.00
_cell.angle_beta   90.00
_cell.angle_gamma   90.00
#
_symmetry.space_group_name_H-M   'P 1'
#
loop_
_entity.id
_entity.type
_entity.pdbx_description
1 polymer ?
#
loop_
_entity_poly.entity_id
_entity_poly.type
_entity_poly.pdbx_seq_one_letter_code
_entity_poly.pdbx_strand_id
1 'polypeptide(L)'
;MFGEDEEGYRWSLNDEEDRESLLNLRDQFQPFQNIVSQVNSCSWEKVISEEQYFKGTLFRFPLRNEASEISDNLYDSTKVTQLFDSFIADADISLLFLRNVSSITLLHIDTNGLCNNRLKVSVSNHFITDLSHIKQESFDRKTCFKTVSQISQQLKETKSQWLVTTCLLKQGYIPEIDSLANKMSFYPQVDAAFQLDDGRSLCNGRLSCFLPLPNNEPNKTGLPIHINACFGLTDNRRFIKWQEEDQKNDESAMWNELLTKEILPHVYLMMILDAIQLSENSALPSRTV
;
A
#
# COMPACT_ATOMS: atom_id res chain seq x y z
N MET A 1 9.09 32.22 18.47
CA MET A 1 7.98 32.39 17.50
C MET A 1 6.76 31.58 17.90
N PHE A 2 6.90 30.64 18.86
CA PHE A 2 5.80 29.87 19.43
C PHE A 2 5.91 29.93 20.96
N GLY A 3 4.78 29.88 21.66
CA GLY A 3 4.74 29.85 23.13
C GLY A 3 5.33 28.55 23.69
N GLU A 4 5.68 28.52 24.99
CA GLU A 4 6.27 27.33 25.63
C GLU A 4 5.36 26.08 25.59
N ASP A 5 4.06 26.26 25.32
CA ASP A 5 3.05 25.19 25.27
C ASP A 5 2.52 24.87 23.85
N GLU A 6 3.14 25.38 22.79
CA GLU A 6 2.64 25.16 21.41
C GLU A 6 3.32 23.97 20.73
N GLU A 7 2.55 22.90 20.48
CA GLU A 7 3.01 21.67 19.80
C GLU A 7 3.08 21.78 18.26
N GLY A 8 2.64 22.92 17.72
CA GLY A 8 2.67 23.19 16.28
C GLY A 8 1.90 24.45 15.91
N TYR A 9 1.96 24.82 14.63
CA TYR A 9 1.26 25.97 14.09
C TYR A 9 0.51 25.59 12.81
N ARG A 10 -0.63 26.23 12.58
CA ARG A 10 -1.47 26.02 11.38
C ARG A 10 -1.84 27.36 10.76
N TRP A 11 -1.41 27.56 9.52
CA TRP A 11 -1.93 28.61 8.65
C TRP A 11 -3.16 28.10 7.90
N SER A 12 -4.25 28.89 7.91
CA SER A 12 -5.51 28.60 7.24
C SER A 12 -5.63 29.41 5.96
N LEU A 13 -5.90 28.75 4.83
CA LEU A 13 -6.18 29.46 3.57
C LEU A 13 -7.48 30.28 3.60
N ASN A 14 -8.38 29.97 4.55
CA ASN A 14 -9.63 30.73 4.72
C ASN A 14 -9.39 32.06 5.46
N ASP A 15 -8.26 32.21 6.16
CA ASP A 15 -7.93 33.41 6.92
C ASP A 15 -7.03 34.36 6.12
N GLU A 16 -7.33 35.66 6.13
CA GLU A 16 -6.64 36.65 5.29
C GLU A 16 -5.23 36.96 5.78
N GLU A 17 -5.02 37.08 7.09
CA GLU A 17 -3.72 37.36 7.68
C GLU A 17 -2.77 36.16 7.50
N ASP A 18 -3.31 34.93 7.61
CA ASP A 18 -2.56 33.72 7.32
C ASP A 18 -2.17 33.64 5.83
N ARG A 19 -3.05 34.04 4.90
CA ARG A 19 -2.71 34.11 3.46
C ARG A 19 -1.61 35.13 3.18
N GLU A 20 -1.65 36.30 3.81
CA GLU A 20 -0.57 37.27 3.70
C GLU A 20 0.75 36.70 4.25
N SER A 21 0.70 36.00 5.38
CA SER A 21 1.85 35.32 5.98
C SER A 21 2.43 34.25 5.04
N LEU A 22 1.57 33.48 4.37
CA LEU A 22 1.95 32.45 3.39
C LEU A 22 2.65 33.02 2.15
N LEU A 23 2.42 34.29 1.81
CA LEU A 23 3.06 34.98 0.69
C LEU A 23 4.34 35.72 1.12
N ASN A 24 4.37 36.26 2.33
CA ASN A 24 5.44 37.12 2.82
C ASN A 24 6.59 36.34 3.50
N LEU A 25 6.30 35.22 4.17
CA LEU A 25 7.31 34.36 4.81
C LEU A 25 7.97 33.44 3.77
N ARG A 26 8.71 34.04 2.83
CA ARG A 26 9.24 33.36 1.64
C ARG A 26 10.07 32.12 1.98
N ASP A 27 11.04 32.22 2.88
CA ASP A 27 11.94 31.10 3.19
C ASP A 27 11.19 29.91 3.81
N GLN A 28 10.16 30.18 4.61
CA GLN A 28 9.33 29.17 5.26
C GLN A 28 8.50 28.38 4.25
N PHE A 29 7.94 29.05 3.24
CA PHE A 29 6.99 28.45 2.29
C PHE A 29 7.56 28.16 0.89
N GLN A 30 8.76 28.65 0.58
CA GLN A 30 9.47 28.35 -0.67
C GLN A 30 9.54 26.83 -0.95
N PRO A 31 9.75 25.94 0.03
CA PRO A 31 9.77 24.52 -0.26
C PRO A 31 8.43 23.95 -0.74
N PHE A 32 7.31 24.54 -0.33
CA PHE A 32 5.98 24.19 -0.84
C PHE A 32 5.70 24.83 -2.20
N GLN A 33 6.13 26.07 -2.41
CA GLN A 33 6.07 26.76 -3.70
C GLN A 33 6.74 25.94 -4.81
N ASN A 34 7.98 25.51 -4.58
CA ASN A 34 8.79 24.77 -5.55
C ASN A 34 8.14 23.45 -5.99
N ILE A 35 7.46 22.75 -5.07
CA ILE A 35 6.85 21.45 -5.39
C ILE A 35 5.45 21.62 -5.96
N VAL A 36 4.66 22.62 -5.53
CA VAL A 36 3.33 22.89 -6.07
C VAL A 36 3.39 23.11 -7.57
N SER A 37 4.37 23.89 -8.06
CA SER A 37 4.56 24.10 -9.51
C SER A 37 4.92 22.82 -10.28
N GLN A 38 5.40 21.78 -9.60
CA GLN A 38 5.81 20.51 -10.22
C GLN A 38 4.68 19.47 -10.21
N VAL A 39 3.84 19.47 -9.16
CA VAL A 39 2.80 18.43 -8.96
C VAL A 39 1.40 18.92 -9.32
N ASN A 40 1.20 20.23 -9.45
CA ASN A 40 -0.06 20.84 -9.82
C ASN A 40 0.18 21.84 -10.96
N SER A 41 -0.74 21.93 -11.91
CA SER A 41 -0.67 22.88 -13.04
C SER A 41 -1.02 24.31 -12.63
N CYS A 42 -0.80 24.67 -11.36
CA CYS A 42 -1.21 25.93 -10.74
C CYS A 42 -0.03 26.53 -9.96
N SER A 43 0.10 27.86 -9.96
CA SER A 43 1.14 28.53 -9.16
C SER A 43 0.75 28.61 -7.70
N TRP A 44 1.74 28.80 -6.83
CA TRP A 44 1.50 29.01 -5.40
C TRP A 44 0.60 30.22 -5.14
N GLU A 45 0.88 31.34 -5.79
CA GLU A 45 0.13 32.59 -5.65
C GLU A 45 -1.35 32.38 -6.00
N LYS A 46 -1.61 31.60 -7.05
CA LYS A 46 -2.98 31.27 -7.45
C LYS A 46 -3.68 30.37 -6.44
N VAL A 47 -2.99 29.37 -5.89
CA VAL A 47 -3.51 28.51 -4.80
C VAL A 47 -3.87 29.34 -3.57
N ILE A 48 -3.02 30.29 -3.19
CA ILE A 48 -3.25 31.11 -1.98
C ILE A 48 -4.32 32.19 -2.22
N SER A 49 -4.16 33.01 -3.25
CA SER A 49 -4.92 34.26 -3.41
C SER A 49 -6.23 34.09 -4.17
N GLU A 50 -6.28 33.20 -5.16
CA GLU A 50 -7.45 33.04 -6.05
C GLU A 50 -8.29 31.84 -5.65
N GLU A 51 -7.67 30.66 -5.56
CA GLU A 51 -8.37 29.40 -5.35
C GLU A 51 -8.67 29.18 -3.86
N GLN A 52 -7.78 29.63 -2.95
CA GLN A 52 -7.88 29.46 -1.50
C GLN A 52 -7.99 27.99 -1.05
N TYR A 53 -7.60 27.04 -1.90
CA TYR A 53 -7.43 25.64 -1.53
C TYR A 53 -6.42 24.95 -2.45
N PHE A 54 -5.78 23.90 -1.95
CA PHE A 54 -4.94 23.02 -2.75
C PHE A 54 -5.69 21.74 -3.09
N LYS A 55 -5.81 21.40 -4.37
CA LYS A 55 -6.49 20.19 -4.85
C LYS A 55 -5.61 18.94 -4.69
N GLY A 56 -5.36 18.55 -3.44
CA GLY A 56 -4.58 17.36 -3.11
C GLY A 56 -4.10 17.37 -1.67
N THR A 57 -3.12 16.53 -1.38
CA THR A 57 -2.46 16.50 -0.08
C THR A 57 -0.97 16.39 -0.31
N LEU A 58 -0.21 17.23 0.39
CA LEU A 58 1.23 17.31 0.27
C LEU A 58 1.83 17.23 1.67
N PHE A 59 2.79 16.33 1.84
CA PHE A 59 3.57 16.22 3.06
C PHE A 59 5.02 16.60 2.76
N ARG A 60 5.61 17.40 3.65
CA ARG A 60 7.04 17.69 3.66
C ARG A 60 7.60 17.18 4.97
N PHE A 61 8.54 16.25 4.88
CA PHE A 61 9.27 15.73 6.03
C PHE A 61 10.72 16.20 5.92
N PRO A 62 11.11 17.31 6.59
CA PRO A 62 12.51 17.69 6.69
C PRO A 62 13.30 16.56 7.32
N LEU A 63 14.39 16.15 6.68
CA LEU A 63 15.22 15.07 7.20
C LEU A 63 15.92 15.53 8.47
N ARG A 64 15.92 14.67 9.49
CA ARG A 64 16.63 14.94 10.74
C ARG A 64 18.14 14.93 10.47
N ASN A 65 18.79 16.07 10.65
CA ASN A 65 20.24 16.25 10.52
C ASN A 65 20.97 16.28 11.87
N GLU A 66 20.26 16.52 12.97
CA GLU A 66 20.78 16.52 14.34
C GLU A 66 19.90 15.67 15.27
N ALA A 67 20.48 15.04 16.28
CA ALA A 67 19.74 14.23 17.23
C ALA A 67 18.81 15.13 18.07
N SER A 68 17.61 14.63 18.37
CA SER A 68 16.68 15.31 19.26
C SER A 68 16.18 14.37 20.35
N GLU A 69 15.48 14.92 21.35
CA GLU A 69 14.83 14.13 22.41
C GLU A 69 13.83 13.09 21.87
N ILE A 70 13.29 13.31 20.66
CA ILE A 70 12.35 12.39 20.01
C ILE A 70 13.10 11.18 19.42
N SER A 71 14.27 11.40 18.80
CA SER A 71 15.06 10.34 18.19
C SER A 71 16.47 10.84 17.81
N ASP A 72 17.44 9.96 17.97
CA ASP A 72 18.82 10.11 17.51
C ASP A 72 19.04 9.62 16.06
N ASN A 73 18.01 9.06 15.40
CA ASN A 73 18.14 8.54 14.04
C ASN A 73 18.15 9.67 13.00
N LEU A 74 19.35 9.94 12.48
CA LEU A 74 19.60 10.93 11.43
C LEU A 74 19.30 10.37 10.04
N TYR A 75 18.87 11.21 9.10
CA TYR A 75 18.63 10.85 7.70
C TYR A 75 19.46 11.71 6.76
N ASP A 76 20.18 11.04 5.86
CA ASP A 76 20.91 11.65 4.76
C ASP A 76 20.35 11.17 3.40
N SER A 77 20.91 11.70 2.32
CA SER A 77 20.52 11.31 0.96
C SER A 77 20.70 9.81 0.69
N THR A 78 21.71 9.19 1.30
CA THR A 78 21.99 7.76 1.16
C THR A 78 20.89 6.92 1.80
N LYS A 79 20.48 7.23 3.04
CA LYS A 79 19.37 6.55 3.73
C LYS A 79 18.04 6.72 2.98
N VAL A 80 17.76 7.89 2.42
CA VAL A 80 16.55 8.09 1.60
C VAL A 80 16.61 7.26 0.32
N THR A 81 17.78 7.19 -0.33
CA THR A 81 17.96 6.34 -1.51
C THR A 81 17.76 4.86 -1.17
N GLN A 82 18.27 4.40 -0.03
CA GLN A 82 18.03 3.03 0.46
C GLN A 82 16.54 2.73 0.71
N LEU A 83 15.78 3.70 1.23
CA LEU A 83 14.33 3.57 1.37
C LEU A 83 13.64 3.41 -0.01
N PHE A 84 14.07 4.20 -1.00
CA PHE A 84 13.56 4.07 -2.36
C PHE A 84 13.92 2.73 -2.97
N ASP A 85 15.17 2.28 -2.85
CA ASP A 85 15.63 1.00 -3.36
C ASP A 85 14.85 -0.17 -2.71
N SER A 86 14.59 -0.07 -1.40
CA SER A 86 13.75 -1.04 -0.69
C SER A 86 12.32 -1.08 -1.22
N PHE A 87 11.71 0.07 -1.55
CA PHE A 87 10.39 0.09 -2.16
C PHE A 87 10.42 -0.43 -3.61
N ILE A 88 11.43 -0.05 -4.38
CA ILE A 88 11.62 -0.48 -5.78
C ILE A 88 11.71 -2.01 -5.86
N ALA A 89 12.40 -2.65 -4.91
CA ALA A 89 12.49 -4.11 -4.83
C ALA A 89 11.12 -4.81 -4.66
N ASP A 90 10.15 -4.12 -4.06
CA ASP A 90 8.80 -4.62 -3.77
C ASP A 90 7.72 -4.01 -4.68
N ALA A 91 8.10 -3.18 -5.66
CA ALA A 91 7.17 -2.41 -6.48
C ALA A 91 6.16 -3.30 -7.23
N ASP A 92 6.63 -4.46 -7.72
CA ASP A 92 5.84 -5.42 -8.49
C ASP A 92 4.65 -5.99 -7.70
N ILE A 93 4.74 -6.03 -6.37
CA ILE A 93 3.71 -6.55 -5.48
C ILE A 93 3.01 -5.45 -4.66
N SER A 94 3.53 -4.22 -4.67
CA SER A 94 3.08 -3.12 -3.80
C SER A 94 1.65 -2.64 -4.08
N LEU A 95 1.17 -2.78 -5.32
CA LEU A 95 -0.16 -2.31 -5.72
C LEU A 95 -1.21 -3.43 -5.80
N LEU A 96 -0.84 -4.68 -5.53
CA LEU A 96 -1.71 -5.84 -5.74
C LEU A 96 -2.97 -5.80 -4.88
N PHE A 97 -2.88 -5.29 -3.66
CA PHE A 97 -3.98 -5.33 -2.69
C PHE A 97 -4.57 -3.95 -2.35
N LEU A 98 -4.05 -2.89 -2.97
CA LEU A 98 -4.61 -1.56 -2.83
C LEU A 98 -5.91 -1.43 -3.64
N ARG A 99 -6.89 -0.72 -3.06
CA ARG A 99 -8.21 -0.53 -3.67
C ARG A 99 -8.27 0.70 -4.57
N ASN A 100 -7.79 1.84 -4.06
CA ASN A 100 -7.93 3.14 -4.72
C ASN A 100 -6.60 3.68 -5.29
N VAL A 101 -5.47 3.29 -4.70
CA VAL A 101 -4.15 3.69 -5.20
C VAL A 101 -3.78 2.77 -6.36
N SER A 102 -3.83 3.30 -7.58
CA SER A 102 -3.54 2.56 -8.81
C SER A 102 -2.17 2.88 -9.41
N SER A 103 -1.47 3.89 -8.89
CA SER A 103 -0.12 4.24 -9.34
C SER A 103 0.69 4.91 -8.25
N ILE A 104 2.00 4.67 -8.25
CA ILE A 104 3.00 5.31 -7.40
C ILE A 104 4.15 5.75 -8.29
N THR A 105 4.65 6.96 -8.08
CA THR A 105 5.84 7.49 -8.77
C THR A 105 6.85 7.98 -7.75
N LEU A 106 8.09 7.51 -7.88
CA LEU A 106 9.23 7.99 -7.08
C LEU A 106 10.03 8.97 -7.93
N LEU A 107 10.13 10.20 -7.45
CA LEU A 107 10.88 11.28 -8.09
C LEU A 107 12.07 11.67 -7.20
N HIS A 108 13.18 12.03 -7.84
CA HIS A 108 14.37 12.56 -7.17
C HIS A 108 14.77 13.89 -7.82
N ILE A 109 14.68 14.97 -7.05
CA ILE A 109 15.11 16.31 -7.47
C ILE A 109 16.52 16.52 -6.92
N ASP A 110 17.50 16.72 -7.80
CA ASP A 110 18.87 16.97 -7.40
C ASP A 110 19.11 18.42 -6.94
N THR A 111 20.34 18.73 -6.53
CA THR A 111 20.73 20.07 -6.06
C THR A 111 20.66 21.15 -7.14
N ASN A 112 20.61 20.76 -8.41
CA ASN A 112 20.46 21.68 -9.54
C ASN A 112 18.99 21.87 -9.93
N GLY A 113 18.06 21.23 -9.23
CA GLY A 113 16.63 21.25 -9.53
C GLY A 113 16.20 20.27 -10.61
N LEU A 114 17.09 19.38 -11.08
CA LEU A 114 16.74 18.39 -12.10
C LEU A 114 15.90 17.26 -11.47
N CYS A 115 14.66 17.12 -11.94
CA CYS A 115 13.74 16.07 -11.51
C CYS A 115 13.93 14.79 -12.32
N ASN A 116 14.31 13.71 -11.65
CA ASN A 116 14.56 12.40 -12.23
C ASN A 116 13.50 11.39 -11.77
N ASN A 117 12.92 10.64 -12.71
CA ASN A 117 12.01 9.55 -12.37
C ASN A 117 12.80 8.30 -12.01
N ARG A 118 12.68 7.86 -10.75
CA ARG A 118 13.34 6.64 -10.23
C ARG A 118 12.52 5.40 -10.54
N LEU A 119 11.21 5.51 -10.40
CA LEU A 119 10.25 4.44 -10.58
C LEU A 119 8.88 5.04 -10.89
N LYS A 120 8.21 4.51 -11.89
CA LYS A 120 6.75 4.63 -12.02
C LYS A 120 6.17 3.22 -12.02
N VAL A 121 5.28 2.94 -11.09
CA VAL A 121 4.54 1.68 -11.03
C VAL A 121 3.04 1.97 -11.08
N SER A 122 2.31 1.19 -11.87
CA SER A 122 0.86 1.29 -11.99
C SER A 122 0.22 -0.07 -12.16
N VAL A 123 -1.02 -0.20 -11.72
CA VAL A 123 -1.79 -1.43 -11.84
C VAL A 123 -3.08 -1.21 -12.62
N SER A 124 -3.38 -2.12 -13.55
CA SER A 124 -4.69 -2.22 -14.18
C SER A 124 -5.41 -3.48 -13.72
N ASN A 125 -6.73 -3.40 -13.57
CA ASN A 125 -7.57 -4.50 -13.12
C ASN A 125 -8.49 -4.93 -14.27
N HIS A 126 -8.57 -6.24 -14.52
CA HIS A 126 -9.52 -6.84 -15.44
C HIS A 126 -10.37 -7.85 -14.65
N PHE A 127 -11.63 -7.46 -14.38
CA PHE A 127 -12.55 -8.30 -13.62
C PHE A 127 -13.09 -9.45 -14.47
N ILE A 128 -13.17 -10.62 -13.86
CA ILE A 128 -13.69 -11.81 -14.51
C ILE A 128 -15.15 -11.95 -14.10
N THR A 129 -16.06 -11.86 -15.07
CA THR A 129 -17.51 -11.89 -14.82
C THR A 129 -18.08 -13.31 -14.70
N ASP A 130 -17.35 -14.32 -15.19
CA ASP A 130 -17.92 -15.64 -15.52
C ASP A 130 -17.43 -16.79 -14.60
N LEU A 131 -16.82 -16.50 -13.45
CA LEU A 131 -16.35 -17.53 -12.50
C LEU A 131 -17.44 -18.04 -11.52
N SER A 132 -18.71 -17.78 -11.82
CA SER A 132 -19.83 -17.85 -10.88
C SER A 132 -20.39 -19.25 -10.59
N HIS A 133 -19.70 -20.33 -10.98
CA HIS A 133 -20.23 -21.69 -10.80
C HIS A 133 -20.05 -22.24 -9.38
N ILE A 134 -19.13 -21.69 -8.58
CA ILE A 134 -18.91 -22.10 -7.19
C ILE A 134 -19.50 -21.04 -6.26
N LYS A 135 -20.81 -21.16 -6.02
CA LYS A 135 -21.48 -20.33 -5.02
C LYS A 135 -21.12 -20.85 -3.64
N GLN A 136 -20.43 -20.03 -2.85
CA GLN A 136 -20.26 -20.26 -1.43
C GLN A 136 -21.11 -19.24 -0.67
N GLU A 137 -22.10 -19.71 0.10
CA GLU A 137 -23.07 -18.82 0.73
C GLU A 137 -22.42 -17.87 1.74
N SER A 138 -21.39 -18.35 2.44
CA SER A 138 -20.69 -17.65 3.53
C SER A 138 -19.72 -16.55 3.09
N PHE A 139 -19.29 -16.53 1.82
CA PHE A 139 -18.28 -15.57 1.35
C PHE A 139 -18.77 -14.77 0.15
N ASP A 140 -18.49 -13.46 0.17
CA ASP A 140 -18.44 -12.67 -1.04
C ASP A 140 -17.06 -12.82 -1.67
N ARG A 141 -17.04 -13.34 -2.89
CA ARG A 141 -15.82 -13.69 -3.61
C ARG A 141 -15.65 -12.85 -4.85
N LYS A 142 -14.42 -12.48 -5.14
CA LYS A 142 -14.04 -11.77 -6.36
C LYS A 142 -12.67 -12.19 -6.84
N THR A 143 -12.56 -12.57 -8.10
CA THR A 143 -11.28 -12.88 -8.75
C THR A 143 -11.07 -11.97 -9.95
N CYS A 144 -9.84 -11.49 -10.13
CA CYS A 144 -9.48 -10.60 -11.23
C CYS A 144 -8.05 -10.81 -11.69
N PHE A 145 -7.78 -10.45 -12.94
CA PHE A 145 -6.41 -10.28 -13.40
C PHE A 145 -5.93 -8.87 -13.06
N LYS A 146 -4.74 -8.78 -12.48
CA LYS A 146 -4.01 -7.53 -12.32
C LYS A 146 -2.77 -7.54 -13.20
N THR A 147 -2.56 -6.46 -13.96
CA THR A 147 -1.31 -6.24 -14.67
C THR A 147 -0.58 -5.11 -13.98
N VAL A 148 0.62 -5.39 -13.48
CA VAL A 148 1.50 -4.37 -12.89
C VAL A 148 2.51 -3.96 -13.95
N SER A 149 2.48 -2.68 -14.30
CA SER A 149 3.44 -2.03 -15.20
C SER A 149 4.43 -1.24 -14.37
N GLN A 150 5.71 -1.51 -14.57
CA GLN A 150 6.82 -0.79 -13.93
C GLN A 150 7.72 -0.17 -15.00
N ILE A 151 8.10 1.08 -14.80
CA ILE A 151 9.09 1.81 -15.59
C ILE A 151 10.20 2.26 -14.64
N SER A 152 11.40 1.73 -14.84
CA SER A 152 12.59 2.13 -14.07
C SER A 152 13.35 3.28 -14.75
N GLN A 153 14.44 3.72 -14.12
CA GLN A 153 15.36 4.72 -14.67
C GLN A 153 15.89 4.41 -16.08
N GLN A 154 15.98 3.12 -16.47
CA GLN A 154 16.41 2.74 -17.82
C GLN A 154 15.31 2.89 -18.87
N LEU A 155 14.14 3.44 -18.51
CA LEU A 155 12.96 3.61 -19.38
C LEU A 155 12.44 2.30 -20.01
N LYS A 156 12.88 1.16 -19.49
CA LYS A 156 12.37 -0.15 -19.88
C LYS A 156 11.11 -0.44 -19.09
N GLU A 157 10.00 -0.61 -19.78
CA GLU A 157 8.78 -1.10 -19.17
C GLU A 157 8.88 -2.61 -18.94
N THR A 158 8.60 -3.04 -17.71
CA THR A 158 8.38 -4.44 -17.35
C THR A 158 6.93 -4.61 -16.92
N LYS A 159 6.32 -5.71 -17.34
CA LYS A 159 4.95 -6.07 -16.96
C LYS A 159 4.94 -7.43 -16.30
N SER A 160 4.15 -7.55 -15.25
CA SER A 160 3.83 -8.81 -14.59
C SER A 160 2.33 -8.99 -14.52
N GLN A 161 1.88 -10.23 -14.65
CA GLN A 161 0.45 -10.56 -14.58
C GLN A 161 0.16 -11.42 -13.36
N TRP A 162 -0.94 -11.08 -12.70
CA TRP A 162 -1.33 -11.67 -11.42
C TRP A 162 -2.80 -12.08 -11.47
N LEU A 163 -3.09 -13.27 -10.97
CA LEU A 163 -4.43 -13.67 -10.59
C LEU A 163 -4.64 -13.29 -9.12
N VAL A 164 -5.59 -12.41 -8.84
CA VAL A 164 -5.88 -11.96 -7.48
C VAL A 164 -7.29 -12.39 -7.10
N THR A 165 -7.40 -13.15 -6.01
CA THR A 165 -8.65 -13.64 -5.45
C THR A 165 -8.87 -13.04 -4.07
N THR A 166 -10.04 -12.45 -3.87
CA THR A 166 -10.51 -11.85 -2.64
C THR A 166 -11.69 -12.66 -2.11
N CYS A 167 -11.67 -12.98 -0.82
CA CYS A 167 -12.83 -13.50 -0.10
C CYS A 167 -13.12 -12.61 1.11
N LEU A 168 -14.36 -12.15 1.20
CA LEU A 168 -14.91 -11.42 2.34
C LEU A 168 -15.93 -12.34 3.03
N LEU A 169 -15.71 -12.66 4.30
CA LEU A 169 -16.70 -13.40 5.09
C LEU A 169 -17.94 -12.53 5.32
N LYS A 170 -19.11 -13.08 5.05
CA LYS A 170 -20.38 -12.39 5.35
C LYS A 170 -20.67 -12.46 6.84
N GLN A 171 -21.34 -11.43 7.34
CA GLN A 171 -21.78 -11.39 8.72
C GLN A 171 -22.77 -12.52 9.04
N GLY A 172 -22.67 -13.07 10.25
CA GLY A 172 -23.58 -14.09 10.80
C GLY A 172 -23.08 -15.52 10.67
N TYR A 173 -21.96 -15.76 10.00
CA TYR A 173 -21.40 -17.11 9.83
C TYR A 173 -20.43 -17.51 10.94
N ILE A 174 -19.62 -16.56 11.44
CA ILE A 174 -18.63 -16.80 12.51
C ILE A 174 -18.77 -15.67 13.53
N PRO A 175 -19.54 -15.88 14.62
CA PRO A 175 -19.84 -14.84 15.61
C PRO A 175 -18.61 -14.18 16.24
N GLU A 176 -17.54 -14.94 16.44
CA GLU A 176 -16.28 -14.44 17.00
C GLU A 176 -15.62 -13.42 16.06
N ILE A 177 -15.58 -13.72 14.75
CA ILE A 177 -15.06 -12.80 13.74
C ILE A 177 -15.95 -11.56 13.64
N ASP A 178 -17.27 -11.72 13.67
CA ASP A 178 -18.20 -10.59 13.62
C ASP A 178 -18.02 -9.65 14.82
N SER A 179 -17.81 -10.21 16.02
CA SER A 179 -17.56 -9.44 17.23
C SER A 179 -16.29 -8.60 17.11
N LEU A 180 -15.19 -9.22 16.68
CA LEU A 180 -13.90 -8.55 16.50
C LEU A 180 -13.95 -7.52 15.35
N ALA A 181 -14.56 -7.87 14.22
CA ALA A 181 -14.72 -6.98 13.07
C ALA A 181 -15.45 -5.69 13.46
N ASN A 182 -16.55 -5.80 14.22
CA ASN A 182 -17.28 -4.63 14.71
C ASN A 182 -16.45 -3.81 15.72
N LYS A 183 -15.78 -4.47 16.66
CA LYS A 183 -14.98 -3.79 17.69
C LYS A 183 -13.79 -3.03 17.10
N MET A 184 -13.10 -3.63 16.13
CA MET A 184 -11.89 -3.07 15.50
C MET A 184 -12.21 -2.23 14.25
N SER A 185 -13.48 -2.16 13.83
CA SER A 185 -13.90 -1.54 12.56
C SER A 185 -13.19 -2.13 11.34
N PHE A 186 -13.00 -3.45 11.34
CA PHE A 186 -12.35 -4.20 10.28
C PHE A 186 -13.36 -4.94 9.40
N TYR A 187 -12.91 -5.29 8.20
CA TYR A 187 -13.64 -6.21 7.31
C TYR A 187 -12.93 -7.56 7.34
N PRO A 188 -13.65 -8.69 7.54
CA PRO A 188 -13.06 -10.03 7.57
C PRO A 188 -12.75 -10.51 6.15
N GLN A 189 -11.73 -9.90 5.56
CA GLN A 189 -11.31 -10.10 4.18
C GLN A 189 -9.88 -10.63 4.15
N VAL A 190 -9.66 -11.65 3.32
CA VAL A 190 -8.34 -12.12 2.93
C VAL A 190 -8.24 -12.12 1.42
N ASP A 191 -7.09 -11.71 0.91
CA ASP A 191 -6.76 -11.73 -0.50
C ASP A 191 -5.53 -12.61 -0.73
N ALA A 192 -5.51 -13.29 -1.87
CA ALA A 192 -4.35 -14.00 -2.38
C ALA A 192 -3.97 -13.47 -3.77
N ALA A 193 -2.69 -13.42 -4.09
CA ALA A 193 -2.19 -13.10 -5.42
C ALA A 193 -1.20 -14.16 -5.91
N PHE A 194 -1.45 -14.70 -7.10
CA PHE A 194 -0.61 -15.69 -7.78
C PHE A 194 -0.03 -15.08 -9.07
N GLN A 195 1.28 -15.21 -9.25
CA GLN A 195 1.95 -14.70 -10.46
C GLN A 195 1.79 -15.69 -11.62
N LEU A 196 1.41 -15.19 -12.79
CA LEU A 196 1.11 -16.00 -13.97
C LEU A 196 2.33 -16.27 -14.87
N ASP A 197 3.45 -15.57 -14.67
CA ASP A 197 4.65 -15.70 -15.50
C ASP A 197 5.48 -16.99 -15.22
N ASP A 198 6.21 -17.48 -16.23
CA ASP A 198 6.94 -18.76 -16.21
C ASP A 198 8.25 -18.76 -15.40
N GLY A 199 8.76 -17.59 -15.01
CA GLY A 199 10.00 -17.46 -14.21
C GLY A 199 9.82 -17.59 -12.69
N ARG A 200 8.67 -18.09 -12.24
CA ARG A 200 8.24 -18.04 -10.84
C ARG A 200 9.08 -18.94 -9.92
N SER A 201 9.51 -18.40 -8.78
CA SER A 201 9.93 -19.21 -7.64
C SER A 201 8.67 -19.73 -6.94
N LEU A 202 8.52 -21.06 -6.88
CA LEU A 202 7.31 -21.74 -6.41
C LEU A 202 6.99 -21.53 -4.91
N CYS A 203 7.89 -20.91 -4.14
CA CYS A 203 7.74 -20.73 -2.69
C CYS A 203 8.18 -19.34 -2.20
N ASN A 204 7.99 -18.28 -3.02
CA ASN A 204 8.39 -16.92 -2.65
C ASN A 204 7.22 -16.01 -2.25
N GLY A 205 6.11 -16.61 -1.84
CA GLY A 205 4.96 -15.88 -1.33
C GLY A 205 5.32 -15.06 -0.08
N ARG A 206 4.67 -13.90 0.05
CA ARG A 206 4.91 -12.94 1.12
C ARG A 206 3.61 -12.44 1.72
N LEU A 207 3.67 -12.12 3.00
CA LEU A 207 2.60 -11.48 3.73
C LEU A 207 2.55 -9.98 3.46
N SER A 208 1.34 -9.46 3.34
CA SER A 208 1.02 -8.05 3.16
C SER A 208 -0.06 -7.62 4.14
N CYS A 209 0.02 -6.37 4.60
CA CYS A 209 -1.08 -5.68 5.25
C CYS A 209 -1.32 -4.40 4.44
N PHE A 210 -2.13 -4.54 3.39
CA PHE A 210 -2.31 -3.63 2.25
C PHE A 210 -1.06 -3.45 1.38
N LEU A 211 0.08 -3.17 2.00
CA LEU A 211 1.42 -3.16 1.39
C LEU A 211 2.22 -4.38 1.84
N PRO A 212 3.24 -4.80 1.07
CA PRO A 212 4.14 -5.88 1.45
C PRO A 212 4.80 -5.61 2.81
N LEU A 213 4.74 -6.58 3.73
CA LEU A 213 5.53 -6.53 4.95
C LEU A 213 7.01 -6.75 4.61
N PRO A 214 7.97 -6.30 5.44
CA PRO A 214 9.40 -6.43 5.16
C PRO A 214 9.82 -7.82 4.69
N ASN A 215 10.66 -7.90 3.67
CA ASN A 215 11.12 -9.17 3.09
C ASN A 215 12.12 -9.89 4.01
N ASN A 216 11.60 -10.59 5.01
CA ASN A 216 12.38 -11.41 5.94
C ASN A 216 11.67 -12.75 6.16
N GLU A 217 12.38 -13.73 6.73
CA GLU A 217 11.86 -15.10 6.91
C GLU A 217 10.48 -15.14 7.60
N PRO A 218 10.21 -14.39 8.69
CA PRO A 218 8.89 -14.43 9.34
C PRO A 218 7.71 -14.00 8.45
N ASN A 219 7.97 -13.20 7.42
CA ASN A 219 6.94 -12.69 6.51
C ASN A 219 6.81 -13.52 5.22
N LYS A 220 7.60 -14.60 5.07
CA LYS A 220 7.46 -15.53 3.95
C LYS A 220 6.36 -16.55 4.24
N THR A 221 5.51 -16.80 3.25
CA THR A 221 4.38 -17.73 3.41
C THR A 221 4.79 -19.19 3.14
N GLY A 222 5.89 -19.39 2.42
CA GLY A 222 6.28 -20.71 1.88
C GLY A 222 5.37 -21.20 0.74
N LEU A 223 4.36 -20.42 0.37
CA LEU A 223 3.39 -20.73 -0.69
C LEU A 223 3.76 -20.01 -1.99
N PRO A 224 3.24 -20.45 -3.15
CA PRO A 224 3.40 -19.74 -4.43
C PRO A 224 2.56 -18.46 -4.54
N ILE A 225 1.99 -17.97 -3.43
CA ILE A 225 1.05 -16.85 -3.40
C ILE A 225 1.43 -15.82 -2.35
N HIS A 226 1.22 -14.54 -2.70
CA HIS A 226 1.20 -13.46 -1.72
C HIS A 226 -0.16 -13.46 -1.02
N ILE A 227 -0.15 -13.20 0.28
CA ILE A 227 -1.35 -13.19 1.11
C ILE A 227 -1.48 -11.81 1.73
N ASN A 228 -2.69 -11.25 1.65
CA ASN A 228 -3.03 -9.97 2.25
C ASN A 228 -4.26 -10.08 3.13
N ALA A 229 -4.23 -9.40 4.26
CA ALA A 229 -5.41 -9.12 5.06
C ALA A 229 -5.18 -7.86 5.90
N CYS A 230 -6.23 -7.38 6.57
CA CYS A 230 -6.11 -6.33 7.58
C CYS A 230 -5.51 -6.91 8.87
N PHE A 231 -4.25 -7.36 8.81
CA PHE A 231 -3.57 -8.00 9.93
C PHE A 231 -3.25 -7.00 11.04
N GLY A 232 -3.43 -7.43 12.29
CA GLY A 232 -2.84 -6.78 13.45
C GLY A 232 -1.33 -6.94 13.47
N LEU A 233 -0.59 -5.84 13.51
CA LEU A 233 0.87 -5.83 13.46
C LEU A 233 1.48 -5.47 14.82
N THR A 234 2.76 -5.78 14.99
CA THR A 234 3.59 -5.28 16.10
C THR A 234 3.70 -3.75 16.05
N ASP A 235 4.13 -3.10 17.13
CA ASP A 235 4.17 -1.62 17.21
C ASP A 235 5.07 -0.98 16.14
N ASN A 236 6.18 -1.63 15.80
CA ASN A 236 7.06 -1.22 14.70
C ASN A 236 6.49 -1.54 13.30
N ARG A 237 5.31 -2.19 13.24
CA ARG A 237 4.54 -2.58 12.05
C ARG A 237 5.32 -3.45 11.06
N ARG A 238 6.26 -4.26 11.56
CA ARG A 238 7.12 -5.12 10.72
C ARG A 238 6.70 -6.60 10.69
N PHE A 239 5.90 -7.02 11.67
CA PHE A 239 5.51 -8.43 11.85
C PHE A 239 4.03 -8.55 12.21
N ILE A 240 3.43 -9.68 11.86
CA ILE A 240 2.08 -10.06 12.27
C ILE A 240 2.11 -10.49 13.74
N LYS A 241 1.13 -10.05 14.53
CA LYS A 241 0.92 -10.53 15.90
C LYS A 241 0.31 -11.92 15.90
N TRP A 242 0.86 -12.82 16.69
CA TRP A 242 0.33 -14.18 16.88
C TRP A 242 0.02 -14.42 18.34
N GLN A 243 -0.89 -15.37 18.63
CA GLN A 243 -1.21 -15.72 20.00
C GLN A 243 -0.03 -16.46 20.63
N GLU A 244 0.43 -15.96 21.78
CA GLU A 244 1.41 -16.62 22.64
C GLU A 244 0.73 -17.13 23.92
N GLU A 245 1.36 -18.06 24.64
CA GLU A 245 0.74 -18.75 25.79
C GLU A 245 0.27 -17.78 26.89
N ASP A 246 0.95 -16.66 27.04
CA ASP A 246 0.70 -15.59 28.01
C ASP A 246 -0.18 -14.43 27.47
N GLN A 247 -0.47 -14.41 26.16
CA GLN A 247 -1.19 -13.31 25.47
C GLN A 247 -2.51 -13.74 24.82
N LYS A 248 -3.24 -14.67 25.46
CA LYS A 248 -4.51 -15.22 24.93
C LYS A 248 -5.64 -14.19 24.73
N ASN A 249 -5.51 -13.00 25.29
CA ASN A 249 -6.52 -11.93 25.20
C ASN A 249 -6.12 -10.80 24.22
N ASP A 250 -5.01 -10.91 23.48
CA ASP A 250 -4.70 -9.92 22.44
C ASP A 250 -5.67 -10.10 21.26
N GLU A 251 -6.64 -9.19 21.16
CA GLU A 251 -7.69 -9.22 20.14
C GLU A 251 -7.12 -9.12 18.71
N SER A 252 -5.99 -8.45 18.52
CA SER A 252 -5.32 -8.36 17.22
C SER A 252 -4.70 -9.70 16.84
N ALA A 253 -4.13 -10.41 17.80
CA ALA A 253 -3.60 -11.76 17.59
C ALA A 253 -4.71 -12.78 17.33
N MET A 254 -5.81 -12.72 18.10
CA MET A 254 -7.01 -13.54 17.88
C MET A 254 -7.60 -13.32 16.48
N TRP A 255 -7.70 -12.06 16.06
CA TRP A 255 -8.15 -11.69 14.72
C TRP A 255 -7.29 -12.32 13.63
N ASN A 256 -5.97 -12.21 13.74
CA ASN A 256 -5.04 -12.79 12.76
C ASN A 256 -5.17 -14.31 12.67
N GLU A 257 -5.35 -14.98 13.81
CA GLU A 257 -5.51 -16.44 13.86
C GLU A 257 -6.82 -16.88 13.20
N LEU A 258 -7.92 -16.19 13.48
CA LEU A 258 -9.23 -16.45 12.87
C LEU A 258 -9.20 -16.21 11.35
N LEU A 259 -8.62 -15.12 10.87
CA LEU A 259 -8.44 -14.90 9.43
C LEU A 259 -7.67 -16.06 8.77
N THR A 260 -6.61 -16.53 9.43
CA THR A 260 -5.72 -17.59 8.93
C THR A 260 -6.37 -18.96 8.94
N LYS A 261 -7.19 -19.28 9.95
CA LYS A 261 -7.85 -20.59 10.07
C LYS A 261 -9.16 -20.66 9.28
N GLU A 262 -9.96 -19.60 9.32
CA GLU A 262 -11.33 -19.63 8.82
C GLU A 262 -11.47 -19.10 7.39
N ILE A 263 -10.63 -18.14 6.97
CA ILE A 263 -10.81 -17.45 5.67
C ILE A 263 -9.72 -17.81 4.67
N LEU A 264 -8.44 -17.81 5.08
CA LEU A 264 -7.31 -18.07 4.18
C LEU A 264 -7.41 -19.41 3.42
N PRO A 265 -7.81 -20.55 4.03
CA PRO A 265 -7.94 -21.81 3.30
C PRO A 265 -8.98 -21.73 2.18
N HIS A 266 -10.08 -21.01 2.42
CA HIS A 266 -11.11 -20.77 1.42
C HIS A 266 -10.58 -19.95 0.26
N VAL A 267 -9.84 -18.86 0.54
CA VAL A 267 -9.25 -18.00 -0.49
C VAL A 267 -8.31 -18.80 -1.37
N TYR A 268 -7.46 -19.64 -0.76
CA TYR A 268 -6.49 -20.43 -1.49
C TYR A 268 -7.16 -21.50 -2.36
N LEU A 269 -8.15 -22.22 -1.82
CA LEU A 269 -8.96 -23.18 -2.56
C LEU A 269 -9.66 -22.52 -3.75
N MET A 270 -10.31 -21.37 -3.52
CA MET A 270 -11.03 -20.65 -4.56
C MET A 270 -10.13 -20.14 -5.67
N MET A 271 -8.94 -19.63 -5.33
CA MET A 271 -7.95 -19.23 -6.32
C MET A 271 -7.52 -20.41 -7.21
N ILE A 272 -7.31 -21.59 -6.63
CA ILE A 272 -6.95 -22.79 -7.40
C ILE A 272 -8.08 -23.20 -8.33
N LEU A 273 -9.31 -23.24 -7.83
CA LEU A 273 -10.49 -23.58 -8.62
C LEU A 273 -10.70 -22.61 -9.78
N ASP A 274 -10.46 -21.32 -9.55
CA ASP A 274 -10.52 -20.30 -10.59
C ASP A 274 -9.43 -20.45 -11.62
N ALA A 275 -8.21 -20.73 -11.18
CA ALA A 275 -7.10 -20.98 -12.08
C ALA A 275 -7.38 -22.19 -12.99
N ILE A 276 -7.96 -23.27 -12.44
CA ILE A 276 -8.37 -24.45 -13.21
C ILE A 276 -9.41 -24.07 -14.27
N GLN A 277 -10.49 -23.41 -13.86
CA GLN A 277 -11.57 -23.01 -14.77
C GLN A 277 -11.07 -22.05 -15.87
N LEU A 278 -10.20 -21.10 -15.52
CA LEU A 278 -9.60 -20.17 -16.48
C LEU A 278 -8.66 -20.87 -17.45
N SER A 279 -7.94 -21.91 -16.98
CA SER A 279 -7.09 -22.73 -17.82
C SER A 279 -7.91 -23.52 -18.84
N GLU A 280 -9.01 -24.16 -18.41
CA GLU A 280 -9.91 -24.92 -19.28
C GLU A 280 -10.53 -24.04 -20.37
N ASN A 281 -10.87 -22.79 -20.02
CA ASN A 281 -11.45 -21.81 -20.94
C ASN A 281 -10.42 -21.05 -21.79
N SER A 282 -9.12 -21.40 -21.72
CA SER A 282 -8.03 -20.68 -22.40
C SER A 282 -7.99 -19.17 -22.08
N ALA A 283 -8.49 -18.79 -20.91
CA ALA A 283 -8.59 -17.40 -20.45
C ALA A 283 -7.39 -16.99 -19.58
N LEU A 284 -6.58 -17.96 -19.13
CA LEU A 284 -5.25 -17.65 -18.62
C LEU A 284 -4.39 -17.14 -19.78
N PRO A 285 -3.63 -16.04 -19.60
CA PRO A 285 -2.71 -15.57 -20.61
C PRO A 285 -1.65 -16.65 -20.86
N SER A 286 -1.84 -17.47 -21.89
CA SER A 286 -0.83 -18.41 -22.34
C SER A 286 0.26 -17.61 -23.05
N ARG A 287 1.52 -17.86 -22.70
CA ARG A 287 2.59 -17.66 -23.66
C ARG A 287 2.60 -18.89 -24.53
N THR A 288 2.33 -18.69 -25.81
CA THR A 288 2.59 -19.66 -26.87
C THR A 288 4.01 -20.18 -26.65
N VAL A 289 4.13 -21.48 -26.36
CA VAL A 289 5.42 -22.20 -26.33
C VAL A 289 6.04 -22.14 -27.72
#